data_AF-A0A6A9SGI1-F1
#
_entry.id   AF-A0A6A9SGI1-F1
#
_cell.length_a   1.000
_cell.length_b   1.000
_cell.length_c   1.000
_cell.angle_alpha   90.00
_cell.angle_beta   90.00
_cell.angle_gamma   90.00
#
_symmetry.space_group_name_H-M   'P 1'
#
loop_
_entity.id
_entity.type
_entity.pdbx_description
1 polymer ?
#
loop_
_entity_poly.entity_id
_entity_poly.type
_entity_poly.pdbx_seq_one_letter_code
_entity_poly.pdbx_strand_id
1 'polypeptide(L)' 'MSVVEELRRRVEDAPNEVECGICAARYDSQRLNCPACGSGDFRDA' A
#
# COMPACT_ATOMS: atom_id res chain seq x y z
N MET A 1 7.16 -26.69 -4.37
CA MET A 1 6.38 -25.49 -3.98
C MET A 1 5.84 -24.87 -5.25
N SER A 2 4.55 -24.58 -5.32
CA SER A 2 3.97 -23.94 -6.49
C SER A 2 4.37 -22.46 -6.53
N VAL A 3 4.69 -21.94 -7.72
CA VAL A 3 4.91 -20.49 -7.94
C VAL A 3 3.67 -19.70 -7.51
N VAL A 4 2.48 -20.28 -7.66
CA VAL A 4 1.21 -19.67 -7.26
C VAL A 4 1.12 -19.49 -5.74
N GLU A 5 1.56 -20.49 -4.96
CA GLU A 5 1.55 -20.41 -3.49
C GLU A 5 2.53 -19.35 -2.99
N GLU A 6 3.70 -19.24 -3.64
CA GLU A 6 4.71 -18.26 -3.27
C GLU A 6 4.24 -16.82 -3.54
N LEU A 7 3.60 -16.58 -4.70
CA LEU A 7 3.02 -15.28 -5.03
C LEU A 7 1.91 -14.89 -4.06
N ARG A 8 1.04 -15.84 -3.69
CA ARG A 8 -0.05 -15.57 -2.75
C ARG A 8 0.47 -15.14 -1.39
N ARG A 9 1.46 -15.84 -0.85
CA ARG A 9 2.08 -15.49 0.44
C ARG A 9 2.68 -14.09 0.40
N ARG A 10 3.35 -13.71 -0.70
CA ARG A 10 3.93 -12.36 -0.85
C ARG A 10 2.87 -11.24 -0.86
N VAL A 11 1.68 -11.50 -1.42
CA VAL A 11 0.57 -10.53 -1.38
C VAL A 11 -0.04 -10.44 0.02
N GLU A 12 -0.17 -11.57 0.72
CA GLU A 12 -0.68 -11.62 2.09
C GLU A 12 0.28 -10.97 3.10
N ASP A 13 1.60 -11.07 2.87
CA ASP A 13 2.65 -10.45 3.70
C ASP A 13 2.92 -8.98 3.33
N ALA A 14 2.34 -8.45 2.24
CA ALA A 14 2.60 -7.08 1.81
C ALA A 14 2.08 -6.08 2.87
N PRO A 15 2.85 -5.01 3.17
CA PRO A 15 2.42 -4.00 4.13
C PRO A 15 1.14 -3.33 3.63
N ASN A 16 0.11 -3.32 4.47
CA ASN A 16 -1.14 -2.64 4.18
C ASN A 16 -1.09 -1.13 4.46
N GLU A 17 0.05 -0.59 4.91
CA GLU A 17 0.21 0.83 5.21
C GLU A 17 1.18 1.49 4.24
N VAL A 18 0.80 2.66 3.71
CA VAL A 18 1.57 3.47 2.76
C VAL A 18 1.68 4.90 3.27
N GLU A 19 2.75 5.59 2.87
CA GLU A 19 2.98 7.00 3.18
C GLU A 19 2.63 7.87 1.98
N CYS A 20 1.81 8.90 2.20
CA CYS A 20 1.47 9.85 1.16
C CYS A 20 2.71 10.66 0.77
N GLY A 21 3.09 10.62 -0.51
CA GLY A 21 4.24 11.37 -1.02
C GLY A 21 4.07 12.90 -0.99
N ILE A 22 2.87 13.40 -0.68
CA ILE A 22 2.53 14.83 -0.65
C ILE A 22 2.53 15.40 0.78
N CYS A 23 1.79 14.74 1.69
CA CYS A 23 1.59 15.24 3.06
C CYS A 23 2.23 14.37 4.14
N ALA A 24 2.93 13.30 3.77
CA ALA A 24 3.57 12.33 4.67
C ALA A 24 2.60 11.62 5.64
N ALA A 25 1.29 11.68 5.39
CA ALA A 25 0.32 10.93 6.18
C ALA A 25 0.45 9.43 5.88
N ARG A 26 0.45 8.60 6.94
CA ARG A 26 0.40 7.14 6.85
C ARG A 26 -1.05 6.68 6.84
N TYR A 27 -1.42 5.81 5.91
CA TYR A 27 -2.79 5.28 5.79
C TYR A 27 -2.81 3.94 5.07
N ASP A 28 -3.97 3.29 5.10
CA ASP A 28 -4.15 1.95 4.54
C ASP A 28 -4.15 1.96 2.99
N SER A 29 -3.35 1.10 2.37
CA SER A 29 -3.15 0.97 0.93
C SER A 29 -4.37 0.46 0.17
N GLN A 30 -5.41 -0.03 0.88
CA GLN A 30 -6.72 -0.32 0.30
C GLN A 30 -7.45 0.95 -0.19
N ARG A 31 -6.99 2.15 0.17
CA ARG A 31 -7.55 3.41 -0.29
C ARG A 31 -6.87 3.91 -1.55
N LEU A 32 -7.68 4.25 -2.56
CA LEU A 32 -7.21 4.87 -3.82
C LEU A 32 -6.72 6.31 -3.65
N ASN A 33 -7.13 7.01 -2.58
CA ASN A 33 -6.72 8.39 -2.30
C ASN A 33 -6.29 8.56 -0.83
N CYS A 34 -5.34 9.46 -0.60
CA CYS A 34 -4.88 9.83 0.74
C CYS A 34 -6.04 10.47 1.51
N PRO A 35 -6.41 9.97 2.70
CA PRO A 35 -7.52 10.52 3.48
C PRO A 35 -7.24 11.91 4.06
N ALA A 36 -5.96 12.31 4.15
CA ALA A 36 -5.57 13.60 4.72
C ALA A 36 -5.64 14.74 3.70
N CYS A 37 -5.19 14.51 2.46
CA CYS A 37 -5.09 15.56 1.44
C CYS A 37 -5.86 15.27 0.14
N GLY A 38 -6.42 14.06 -0.03
CA GLY A 38 -7.17 13.66 -1.21
C GLY A 38 -6.34 13.27 -2.44
N SER A 39 -5.00 13.38 -2.37
CA SER A 39 -4.11 13.01 -3.49
C SER A 39 -4.13 11.50 -3.77
N GLY A 40 -4.01 11.11 -5.04
CA GLY A 40 -3.78 9.73 -5.48
C GLY A 40 -2.30 9.38 -5.64
N ASP A 41 -1.39 10.33 -5.37
CA ASP A 41 0.05 10.10 -5.46
C ASP A 41 0.58 9.47 -4.16
N PHE A 42 0.99 8.22 -4.27
CA PHE A 42 1.49 7.41 -3.17
C PHE A 42 2.93 7.01 -3.43
N ARG A 43 3.72 6.95 -2.36
CA ARG A 43 5.05 6.37 -2.41
C ARG A 43 4.98 5.04 -1.67
N ASP A 44 5.48 3.99 -2.29
CA ASP A 44 5.76 2.74 -1.59
C ASP A 44 6.75 3.08 -0.46
N ALA A 45 6.30 2.93 0.77
CA ALA A 45 7.09 3.23 1.97
C ALA A 45 8.04 2.07 2.28
#